data_AF-A0A087B6A8-F1
#
_entry.id   AF-A0A087B6A8-F1
#
_cell.length_a   1.000
_cell.length_b   1.000
_cell.length_c   1.000
_cell.angle_alpha   90.00
_cell.angle_beta   90.00
_cell.angle_gamma   90.00
#
_symmetry.space_group_name_H-M   'P 1'
#
loop_
_entity.id
_entity.type
_entity.pdbx_description
1 polymer ?
#
loop_
_entity_poly.entity_id
_entity_poly.type
_entity_poly.pdbx_seq_one_letter_code
_entity_poly.pdbx_strand_id
1 'polypeptide(L)'
;MADLLDIGVLQIKLWEKPDGKPAPDTAWRLLEALMIEHETMISTALEQIHEQGSKDQPITLMYYRDKNMFAAQHPVEDADGWQMANTRIRDIVARLTAEGYEVNIVYPTE
;
A
#
# COMPACT_ATOMS: atom_id res chain seq x y z
N MET A 1 -10.19 5.74 6.58
CA MET A 1 -11.61 5.48 6.23
C MET A 1 -12.58 6.42 6.95
N ALA A 2 -12.53 6.51 8.28
CA ALA A 2 -13.36 7.48 9.03
C ALA A 2 -13.16 8.93 8.53
N ASP A 3 -11.91 9.37 8.44
CA ASP A 3 -11.57 10.71 7.93
C ASP A 3 -11.96 10.90 6.46
N LEU A 4 -11.78 9.88 5.63
CA LEU A 4 -12.16 9.92 4.19
C LEU A 4 -13.67 10.02 3.97
N LEU A 5 -14.48 9.55 4.93
CA LEU A 5 -15.93 9.59 4.87
C LEU A 5 -16.52 10.72 5.72
N ASP A 6 -15.68 11.51 6.40
CA ASP A 6 -16.08 12.54 7.38
C ASP A 6 -17.06 12.00 8.44
N ILE A 7 -16.76 10.83 9.01
CA ILE A 7 -17.57 10.19 10.05
C ILE A 7 -16.74 9.78 11.26
N GLY A 8 -17.39 9.56 12.40
CA GLY A 8 -16.73 9.09 13.61
C GLY A 8 -16.22 7.65 13.49
N VAL A 9 -15.03 7.36 14.05
CA VAL A 9 -14.42 6.01 14.09
C VAL A 9 -15.35 4.96 14.70
N LEU A 10 -16.16 5.33 15.69
CA LEU A 10 -17.14 4.42 16.29
C LEU A 10 -18.18 3.91 15.29
N GLN A 11 -18.51 4.70 14.27
CA GLN A 11 -19.47 4.31 13.23
C GLN A 11 -18.88 3.24 12.31
N ILE A 12 -17.60 3.36 11.93
CA ILE A 12 -16.87 2.29 11.23
C ILE A 12 -16.87 1.01 12.07
N LYS A 13 -16.55 1.13 13.37
CA LYS A 13 -16.53 -0.02 14.29
C LYS A 13 -17.89 -0.70 14.44
N LEU A 14 -19.00 0.03 14.25
CA LEU A 14 -20.32 -0.58 14.22
C LEU A 14 -20.56 -1.37 12.93
N TRP A 15 -20.01 -0.94 11.80
CA TRP A 15 -20.12 -1.66 10.53
C TRP A 15 -19.25 -2.91 10.48
N GLU A 16 -18.11 -2.92 11.15
CA GLU A 16 -17.19 -4.07 11.23
C GLU A 16 -17.73 -5.22 12.11
N LYS A 17 -18.77 -4.98 12.91
CA LYS A 17 -19.36 -6.03 13.75
C LYS A 17 -20.15 -7.03 12.89
N PRO A 18 -20.01 -8.35 13.12
CA PRO A 18 -20.77 -9.37 12.38
C PRO A 18 -22.30 -9.20 12.47
N ASP A 19 -22.79 -8.68 13.60
CA ASP A 19 -24.19 -8.38 13.89
C ASP A 19 -24.50 -6.86 13.82
N GLY A 20 -23.55 -6.08 13.30
CA GLY A 20 -23.65 -4.64 13.18
C GLY A 20 -24.59 -4.18 12.06
N LYS A 21 -24.93 -2.88 12.09
CA LYS A 21 -25.63 -2.27 10.95
C LYS A 21 -24.69 -2.30 9.73
N PRO A 22 -25.15 -2.72 8.54
CA PRO A 22 -24.30 -2.73 7.36
C PRO A 22 -23.81 -1.31 7.02
N ALA A 23 -22.60 -1.25 6.49
CA ALA A 23 -22.05 -0.01 5.94
C ALA A 23 -22.92 0.48 4.77
N PRO A 24 -23.07 1.81 4.58
CA PRO A 24 -23.76 2.36 3.42
C PRO A 24 -22.98 2.05 2.13
N ASP A 25 -23.69 2.00 1.00
CA ASP A 25 -23.08 1.72 -0.32
C ASP A 25 -21.92 2.66 -0.66
N THR A 26 -21.97 3.92 -0.20
CA THR A 26 -20.88 4.88 -0.39
C THR A 26 -19.57 4.45 0.27
N ALA A 27 -19.65 3.80 1.43
CA ALA A 27 -18.48 3.27 2.12
C ALA A 27 -17.90 2.05 1.38
N TRP A 28 -18.75 1.19 0.82
CA TRP A 28 -18.31 0.07 -0.01
C TRP A 28 -17.65 0.55 -1.30
N ARG A 29 -18.25 1.50 -2.02
CA ARG A 29 -17.66 2.07 -3.23
C ARG A 29 -16.31 2.74 -2.98
N LEU A 30 -16.15 3.39 -1.81
CA LEU A 30 -14.86 3.94 -1.43
C LEU A 30 -13.82 2.83 -1.22
N LEU A 31 -14.18 1.75 -0.51
CA LEU A 31 -13.28 0.61 -0.34
C LEU A 31 -12.89 -0.04 -1.66
N GLU A 32 -13.86 -0.21 -2.57
CA GLU A 32 -13.60 -0.72 -3.92
C GLU A 32 -12.65 0.19 -4.70
N ALA A 33 -12.86 1.52 -4.65
CA ALA A 33 -11.98 2.48 -5.29
C ALA A 33 -10.54 2.41 -4.74
N LEU A 34 -10.38 2.37 -3.42
CA LEU A 34 -9.07 2.24 -2.77
C LEU A 34 -8.39 0.92 -3.11
N MET A 35 -9.16 -0.17 -3.25
CA MET A 35 -8.64 -1.47 -3.67
C MET A 35 -8.16 -1.44 -5.12
N ILE A 36 -8.92 -0.81 -6.03
CA ILE A 36 -8.53 -0.62 -7.43
C ILE A 36 -7.27 0.22 -7.52
N GLU A 37 -7.19 1.31 -6.77
CA GLU A 37 -6.01 2.17 -6.72
C GLU A 37 -4.79 1.40 -6.22
N HIS A 38 -4.92 0.63 -5.13
CA HIS A 38 -3.87 -0.21 -4.59
C HIS A 38 -3.33 -1.21 -5.63
N GLU A 39 -4.23 -1.95 -6.30
CA GLU A 39 -3.84 -2.91 -7.33
C GLU A 39 -3.23 -2.24 -8.56
N THR A 40 -3.73 -1.07 -8.95
CA THR A 40 -3.19 -0.28 -10.06
C THR A 40 -1.76 0.12 -9.78
N MET A 41 -1.48 0.67 -8.59
CA MET A 41 -0.13 1.08 -8.19
C MET A 41 0.84 -0.11 -8.16
N ILE A 42 0.41 -1.26 -7.63
CA ILE A 42 1.23 -2.48 -7.64
C ILE A 42 1.51 -2.95 -9.07
N SER A 43 0.49 -2.99 -9.92
CA SER A 43 0.63 -3.45 -11.30
C SER A 43 1.58 -2.57 -12.09
N THR A 44 1.45 -1.24 -11.97
CA THR A 44 2.37 -0.29 -12.60
C THR A 44 3.80 -0.45 -12.10
N ALA A 45 4.00 -0.65 -10.79
CA ALA A 45 5.34 -0.88 -10.25
C ALA A 45 5.97 -2.19 -10.75
N LEU A 46 5.18 -3.27 -10.84
CA LEU A 46 5.64 -4.55 -11.38
C LEU A 46 6.00 -4.43 -12.87
N GLU A 47 5.16 -3.77 -13.67
CA GLU A 47 5.43 -3.54 -15.09
C GLU A 47 6.77 -2.82 -15.28
N GLN A 48 7.02 -1.75 -14.52
CA GLN A 48 8.30 -1.05 -14.56
C GLN A 48 9.49 -1.95 -14.17
N ILE A 49 9.32 -2.80 -13.15
CA ILE A 49 10.35 -3.75 -12.73
C ILE A 49 10.57 -4.84 -13.79
N HIS A 50 9.53 -5.29 -14.48
CA HIS A 50 9.66 -6.28 -15.56
C HIS A 50 10.33 -5.70 -16.80
N GLU A 51 10.05 -4.44 -17.11
CA GLU A 51 10.66 -3.75 -18.25
C GLU A 51 12.15 -3.45 -18.02
N GLN A 52 12.54 -3.14 -16.78
CA GLN A 52 13.88 -2.63 -16.46
C GLN A 52 14.76 -3.64 -15.71
N GLY A 53 14.14 -4.59 -15.01
CA GLY A 53 14.81 -5.56 -14.15
C GLY A 53 15.27 -6.80 -14.91
N SER A 54 16.33 -7.42 -14.40
CA SER A 54 16.77 -8.74 -14.82
C SER A 54 16.68 -9.72 -13.65
N LYS A 55 16.37 -10.99 -13.92
CA LYS A 55 16.39 -12.05 -12.90
C LYS A 55 17.81 -12.37 -12.41
N ASP A 56 18.83 -11.92 -13.13
CA ASP A 56 20.24 -12.12 -12.75
C ASP A 56 20.72 -11.08 -11.73
N GLN A 57 19.89 -10.09 -11.38
CA GLN A 57 20.21 -9.05 -10.41
C GLN A 57 19.12 -8.92 -9.35
N PRO A 58 19.49 -8.78 -8.07
CA PRO A 58 18.50 -8.55 -7.02
C PRO A 58 17.78 -7.22 -7.21
N ILE A 59 16.44 -7.24 -7.14
CA ILE A 59 15.62 -6.05 -7.10
C ILE A 59 15.69 -5.45 -5.70
N THR A 60 16.01 -4.16 -5.58
CA THR A 60 16.07 -3.48 -4.28
C THR A 60 14.86 -2.58 -4.10
N LEU A 61 14.10 -2.82 -3.03
CA LEU A 61 12.92 -2.04 -2.68
C LEU A 61 13.11 -1.35 -1.33
N MET A 62 12.76 -0.08 -1.28
CA MET A 62 12.90 0.75 -0.09
C MET A 62 11.70 0.60 0.84
N TYR A 63 11.93 0.40 2.13
CA TYR A 63 10.89 0.18 3.13
C TYR A 63 11.04 1.13 4.31
N TYR A 64 9.92 1.66 4.81
CA TYR A 64 9.92 2.74 5.80
C TYR A 64 9.53 2.23 7.18
N ARG A 65 10.34 2.48 8.22
CA ARG A 65 10.01 2.03 9.58
C ARG A 65 8.99 2.91 10.29
N ASP A 66 8.99 4.19 9.95
CA ASP A 66 8.15 5.20 10.58
C ASP A 66 7.83 6.34 9.62
N LYS A 67 6.94 7.23 10.09
CA LYS A 67 6.49 8.41 9.35
C LYS A 67 7.62 9.38 9.03
N ASN A 68 8.61 9.55 9.91
CA ASN A 68 9.69 10.52 9.73
C ASN A 68 10.62 10.07 8.59
N MET A 69 10.94 8.77 8.56
CA MET A 69 11.74 8.15 7.52
C MET A 69 11.08 8.26 6.14
N PHE A 70 9.76 8.10 6.08
CA PHE A 70 8.99 8.31 4.85
C PHE A 70 8.95 9.79 4.43
N ALA A 71 8.64 10.70 5.37
CA ALA A 71 8.60 12.13 5.09
C ALA A 71 9.95 12.70 4.63
N ALA A 72 11.08 12.11 5.06
CA ALA A 72 12.41 12.49 4.61
C ALA A 72 12.63 12.19 3.11
N GLN A 73 11.96 11.17 2.56
CA GLN A 73 12.03 10.79 1.14
C GLN A 73 10.88 11.39 0.32
N HIS A 74 9.77 11.72 0.98
CA HIS A 74 8.55 12.28 0.39
C HIS A 74 8.21 13.61 1.09
N PRO A 75 8.93 14.71 0.74
CA PRO A 75 8.76 16.01 1.40
C PRO A 75 7.45 16.71 1.02
N VAL A 76 6.77 16.25 -0.04
CA VAL A 76 5.38 16.60 -0.34
C VAL A 76 4.50 15.62 0.41
N GLU A 77 3.43 16.11 1.04
CA GLU A 77 2.48 15.27 1.76
C GLU A 77 1.85 14.25 0.80
N ASP A 78 2.39 13.03 0.80
CA ASP A 78 1.81 11.90 0.10
C ASP A 78 0.58 11.45 0.89
N ALA A 79 -0.56 11.42 0.20
CA ALA A 79 -1.88 11.12 0.78
C ALA A 79 -1.95 9.73 1.41
N ASP A 80 -1.14 8.78 0.91
CA ASP A 80 -1.24 7.37 1.28
C ASP A 80 -0.42 6.99 2.53
N GLY A 81 0.53 7.84 2.92
CA GLY A 81 1.36 7.62 4.10
C GLY A 81 2.24 6.35 4.06
N TRP A 82 3.17 6.27 5.00
CA TRP A 82 4.21 5.23 5.02
C TRP A 82 3.66 3.79 5.17
N GLN A 83 2.52 3.62 5.82
CA GLN A 83 1.91 2.30 6.06
C GLN A 83 1.34 1.70 4.77
N MET A 84 0.72 2.52 3.92
CA MET A 84 0.18 2.07 2.64
C MET A 84 1.31 1.75 1.67
N ALA A 85 2.33 2.63 1.61
CA ALA A 85 3.54 2.38 0.82
C ALA A 85 4.17 1.02 1.17
N ASN A 86 4.36 0.74 2.46
CA ASN A 86 4.88 -0.55 2.92
C ASN A 86 3.97 -1.74 2.61
N THR A 87 2.65 -1.56 2.65
CA THR A 87 1.70 -2.61 2.27
C THR A 87 1.89 -2.98 0.80
N ARG A 88 1.97 -1.98 -0.08
CA ARG A 88 2.26 -2.18 -1.51
C ARG A 88 3.61 -2.86 -1.74
N ILE A 89 4.65 -2.43 -1.02
CA ILE A 89 5.98 -3.05 -1.11
C ILE A 89 5.92 -4.54 -0.76
N ARG A 90 5.22 -4.94 0.31
CA ARG A 90 5.09 -6.35 0.68
C ARG A 90 4.40 -7.18 -0.40
N ASP A 91 3.34 -6.64 -1.03
CA ASP A 91 2.65 -7.32 -2.12
C ASP A 91 3.55 -7.47 -3.36
N ILE A 92 4.29 -6.40 -3.72
CA ILE A 92 5.26 -6.44 -4.83
C ILE A 92 6.35 -7.48 -4.55
N VAL A 93 6.94 -7.48 -3.36
CA VAL A 93 7.94 -8.47 -2.94
C VAL A 93 7.39 -9.89 -3.10
N ALA A 94 6.19 -10.15 -2.58
CA ALA A 94 5.57 -11.47 -2.65
C ALA A 94 5.37 -11.95 -4.10
N ARG A 95 4.91 -11.06 -4.99
CA ARG A 95 4.70 -11.36 -6.42
C ARG A 95 6.02 -11.60 -7.15
N LEU A 96 7.00 -10.72 -6.98
CA LEU A 96 8.33 -10.88 -7.59
C LEU A 96 9.05 -12.15 -7.12
N THR A 97 8.99 -12.47 -5.83
CA THR A 97 9.55 -13.72 -5.29
C THR A 97 8.85 -14.95 -5.88
N ALA A 98 7.51 -14.92 -6.02
CA ALA A 98 6.77 -16.01 -6.67
C ALA A 98 7.15 -16.20 -8.15
N GLU A 99 7.56 -15.14 -8.83
CA GLU A 99 8.07 -15.17 -10.20
C GLU A 99 9.56 -15.56 -10.31
N GLY A 100 10.24 -15.71 -9.18
CA GLY A 100 11.64 -16.14 -9.09
C GLY A 100 12.68 -15.00 -9.12
N TYR A 101 12.27 -13.76 -8.86
CA TYR A 101 13.22 -12.66 -8.62
C TYR A 101 13.77 -12.73 -7.20
N GLU A 102 15.05 -12.43 -7.05
CA GLU A 102 15.63 -12.11 -5.75
C GLU A 102 15.29 -10.65 -5.40
N VAL A 103 14.75 -10.43 -4.19
CA VAL A 103 14.31 -9.09 -3.76
C VAL A 103 14.94 -8.75 -2.41
N ASN A 104 15.59 -7.60 -2.34
CA ASN A 104 16.21 -7.04 -1.15
C ASN A 104 15.38 -5.86 -0.64
N ILE A 105 15.13 -5.84 0.67
CA ILE A 105 14.52 -4.70 1.33
C ILE A 105 15.61 -3.87 2.00
N VAL A 106 15.63 -2.57 1.70
CA VAL A 106 16.53 -1.59 2.32
C VAL A 106 15.76 -0.52 3.06
N TYR A 107 16.36 0.03 4.09
CA TYR A 107 15.79 1.14 4.85
C TYR A 107 16.47 2.45 4.44
N PRO A 108 15.73 3.56 4.29
CA PRO A 108 16.34 4.88 4.17
C PRO A 108 17.22 5.12 5.41
N THR A 109 18.49 5.47 5.20
CA THR A 109 19.54 5.73 6.21
C THR A 109 20.42 4.56 6.68
N GLU A 110 20.57 3.51 5.89
CA GLU A 110 21.79 2.67 5.87
C GLU A 110 22.70 3.03 4.69
#